data_AF-A0A367I799-F1
#
_entry.id   AF-A0A367I799-F1
#
_cell.length_a   1.000
_cell.length_b   1.000
_cell.length_c   1.000
_cell.angle_alpha   90.00
_cell.angle_beta   90.00
_cell.angle_gamma   90.00
#
_symmetry.space_group_name_H-M   'P 1'
#
loop_
_entity.id
_entity.type
_entity.pdbx_description
1 polymer ?
#
loop_
_entity_poly.entity_id
_entity_poly.type
_entity_poly.pdbx_seq_one_letter_code
_entity_poly.pdbx_strand_id
1 'polypeptide(L)'
;MSNWMDLMTEAMTGDTTDVVATHRLLKQCEEAAMAEVQALLGSSEEVSAAMTSLYGALSAYVQAVTLRAKAEGAEPGDLDHAFRTGQSYGVSCVLNHLIDDLVDPNSGSILASLDEFSDSLHNEITSQVDEAGLTVEVLDAKGDMI
;
A
#
# COMPACT_ATOMS: atom_id res chain seq x y z
N MET A 1 -1.14 23.72 6.86
CA MET A 1 -1.39 22.34 6.43
C MET A 1 -2.88 22.10 6.64
N SER A 2 -3.61 21.69 5.61
CA SER A 2 -5.05 21.45 5.71
C SER A 2 -5.29 20.21 6.59
N ASN A 3 -6.30 20.25 7.46
CA ASN A 3 -6.66 19.10 8.29
C ASN A 3 -7.26 18.01 7.40
N TRP A 4 -6.68 16.82 7.41
CA TRP A 4 -7.17 15.70 6.60
C TRP A 4 -8.62 15.33 6.96
N MET A 5 -9.06 15.52 8.21
CA MET A 5 -10.45 15.24 8.61
C MET A 5 -11.44 16.17 7.91
N ASP A 6 -11.08 17.44 7.69
CA ASP A 6 -11.92 18.40 6.97
C ASP A 6 -11.98 18.02 5.48
N LEU A 7 -10.84 17.66 4.89
CA LEU A 7 -10.75 17.19 3.50
C LEU A 7 -11.57 15.91 3.29
N MET A 8 -11.48 14.95 4.22
CA MET A 8 -12.28 13.73 4.18
C MET A 8 -13.77 14.02 4.31
N THR A 9 -14.15 14.93 5.22
CA THR A 9 -15.55 15.34 5.41
C THR A 9 -16.09 15.99 4.13
N GLU A 10 -15.31 16.87 3.50
CA GLU A 10 -15.67 17.48 2.21
C GLU A 10 -15.82 16.41 1.11
N ALA A 11 -14.91 15.44 1.01
CA ALA A 11 -15.00 14.37 0.02
C ALA A 11 -16.22 13.47 0.25
N MET A 12 -16.60 13.21 1.50
CA MET A 12 -17.74 12.36 1.86
C MET A 12 -19.09 13.06 1.69
N THR A 13 -19.16 14.38 1.88
CA THR A 13 -20.41 15.14 1.91
C THR A 13 -20.62 16.03 0.69
N GLY A 14 -19.57 16.23 -0.12
CA GLY A 14 -19.59 17.01 -1.34
C GLY A 14 -20.30 16.34 -2.50
N ASP A 15 -20.37 17.05 -3.62
CA ASP A 15 -20.91 16.54 -4.87
C ASP A 15 -19.93 15.54 -5.50
N THR A 16 -20.30 14.25 -5.51
CA THR A 16 -19.49 13.17 -6.06
C THR A 16 -19.72 12.94 -7.56
N THR A 17 -20.51 13.79 -8.23
CA THR A 17 -20.71 13.71 -9.67
C THR A 17 -19.49 14.19 -10.46
N ASP A 18 -18.66 15.08 -9.89
CA ASP A 18 -17.33 15.39 -10.41
C ASP A 18 -16.27 14.45 -9.83
N VAL A 19 -16.21 13.25 -10.42
CA VAL A 19 -15.31 12.17 -9.99
C VAL A 19 -13.84 12.57 -9.99
N VAL A 20 -13.41 13.49 -10.87
CA VAL A 20 -12.01 13.91 -10.95
C VAL A 20 -11.69 14.90 -9.83
N ALA A 21 -12.61 15.82 -9.53
CA ALA A 21 -12.45 16.70 -8.38
C ALA A 21 -12.44 15.93 -7.06
N THR A 22 -13.37 14.98 -6.88
CA THR A 22 -13.40 14.12 -5.67
C THR A 22 -12.12 13.30 -5.55
N HIS A 23 -11.61 12.71 -6.64
CA HIS A 23 -10.35 11.97 -6.63
C HIS A 23 -9.17 12.85 -6.17
N ARG A 24 -9.02 14.06 -6.72
CA ARG A 24 -7.93 14.98 -6.31
C ARG A 24 -8.05 15.37 -4.84
N LEU A 25 -9.26 15.59 -4.34
CA LEU A 25 -9.50 15.92 -2.94
C LEU A 25 -9.09 14.76 -2.02
N LEU A 26 -9.39 13.51 -2.41
CA LEU A 26 -8.98 12.32 -1.66
C LEU A 26 -7.46 12.13 -1.67
N LYS A 27 -6.76 12.41 -2.77
CA LYS A 27 -5.28 12.39 -2.79
C LYS A 27 -4.68 13.45 -1.85
N GLN A 28 -5.23 14.67 -1.82
CA GLN A 28 -4.80 15.69 -0.86
C GLN A 28 -5.08 15.29 0.59
N CYS A 29 -6.21 14.62 0.84
CA CYS A 29 -6.54 14.08 2.15
C CYS A 29 -5.52 13.01 2.60
N GLU A 30 -5.16 12.09 1.70
CA GLU A 30 -4.16 11.06 1.92
C GLU A 30 -2.79 11.69 2.28
N GLU A 31 -2.30 12.61 1.45
CA GLU A 31 -1.03 13.32 1.69
C GLU A 31 -1.02 14.04 3.06
N ALA A 32 -2.11 14.72 3.41
CA ALA A 32 -2.23 15.42 4.69
C ALA A 32 -2.25 14.46 5.89
N ALA A 33 -2.93 13.32 5.78
CA ALA A 33 -2.96 12.31 6.83
C ALA A 33 -1.59 11.64 7.01
N MET A 34 -0.90 11.35 5.91
CA MET A 34 0.43 10.74 5.96
C MET A 34 1.48 11.68 6.54
N ALA A 35 1.40 12.98 6.25
CA ALA A 35 2.25 13.98 6.89
C ALA A 35 2.03 14.03 8.42
N GLU A 36 0.80 13.84 8.90
CA GLU A 36 0.51 13.74 10.34
C GLU A 36 1.08 12.45 10.94
N VAL A 37 0.95 11.31 10.27
CA VAL A 37 1.57 10.04 10.69
C VAL A 37 3.08 10.18 10.81
N GLN A 38 3.74 10.80 9.82
CA GLN A 38 5.18 11.06 9.86
C GLN A 38 5.59 11.92 11.06
N ALA A 39 4.81 12.96 11.37
CA ALA A 39 5.05 13.81 12.53
C ALA A 39 4.91 13.03 13.85
N LEU A 40 3.91 12.14 13.94
CA LEU A 40 3.71 11.28 15.10
C LEU A 40 4.86 10.27 15.27
N LEU A 41 5.31 9.63 14.18
CA LEU A 41 6.46 8.73 14.18
C LEU A 41 7.72 9.41 14.72
N GLY A 42 7.98 10.65 14.30
CA GLY A 42 9.12 11.43 14.79
C GLY A 42 9.03 11.86 16.26
N SER A 43 7.86 11.71 16.89
CA SER A 43 7.60 12.23 18.24
C SER A 43 7.24 11.16 19.29
N SER A 44 6.97 9.91 18.89
CA SER A 44 6.63 8.80 19.80
C SER A 44 7.21 7.46 19.33
N GLU A 45 8.00 6.83 20.20
CA GLU A 45 8.52 5.49 19.98
C GLU A 45 7.41 4.43 19.96
N GLU A 46 6.34 4.61 20.73
CA GLU A 46 5.19 3.72 20.72
C GLU A 46 4.46 3.72 19.37
N VAL A 47 4.34 4.88 18.74
CA VAL A 47 3.78 4.99 17.37
C VAL A 47 4.69 4.27 16.37
N SER A 48 6.01 4.43 16.49
CA SER A 48 6.99 3.69 15.66
C SER A 48 6.87 2.18 15.83
N ALA A 49 6.76 1.68 17.06
CA ALA A 49 6.59 0.26 17.34
C ALA A 49 5.26 -0.30 16.80
N ALA A 50 4.17 0.48 16.92
CA ALA A 50 2.87 0.12 16.38
C ALA A 50 2.89 0.03 14.84
N MET A 51 3.50 1.02 14.16
CA MET A 51 3.64 1.03 12.71
C MET A 51 4.52 -0.11 12.21
N THR A 52 5.64 -0.40 12.89
CA THR A 52 6.49 -1.57 12.58
C THR A 52 5.70 -2.88 12.66
N SER A 53 4.86 -3.03 13.68
CA SER A 53 4.02 -4.23 13.85
C SER A 53 2.94 -4.32 12.76
N LEU A 54 2.34 -3.20 12.39
CA LEU A 54 1.36 -3.13 11.29
C LEU A 54 2.01 -3.52 9.96
N TYR A 55 3.21 -3.00 9.68
CA TYR A 55 3.99 -3.34 8.51
C TYR A 55 4.21 -4.84 8.41
N GLY A 56 4.76 -5.45 9.46
CA GLY A 56 5.01 -6.89 9.51
C GLY A 56 3.73 -7.72 9.32
N ALA A 57 2.59 -7.27 9.87
CA ALA A 57 1.31 -7.94 9.69
C ALA A 57 0.82 -7.88 8.24
N LEU A 58 0.95 -6.74 7.57
CA LEU A 58 0.58 -6.56 6.17
C LEU A 58 1.49 -7.38 5.23
N SER A 59 2.80 -7.37 5.44
CA SER A 59 3.73 -8.17 4.63
C SER A 59 3.47 -9.68 4.82
N ALA A 60 3.21 -10.13 6.05
CA ALA A 60 2.83 -11.52 6.32
C ALA A 60 1.49 -11.89 5.67
N TYR A 61 0.52 -10.98 5.66
CA TYR A 61 -0.77 -11.17 5.00
C TYR A 61 -0.62 -11.35 3.49
N VAL A 62 0.14 -10.47 2.83
CA VAL A 62 0.45 -10.55 1.39
C VAL A 62 1.02 -11.94 1.06
N GLN A 63 2.02 -12.39 1.82
CA GLN A 63 2.61 -13.72 1.63
C GLN A 63 1.62 -14.86 1.87
N ALA A 64 0.73 -14.74 2.87
CA ALA A 64 -0.28 -15.75 3.14
C ALA A 64 -1.29 -15.87 1.99
N VAL A 65 -1.64 -14.77 1.31
CA VAL A 65 -2.49 -14.78 0.12
C VAL A 65 -1.78 -15.45 -1.05
N THR A 66 -0.52 -15.07 -1.32
CA THR A 66 0.30 -15.67 -2.39
C THR A 66 0.49 -17.17 -2.19
N LEU A 67 0.81 -17.62 -0.97
CA LEU A 67 0.94 -19.05 -0.65
C LEU A 67 -0.38 -19.80 -0.76
N ARG A 68 -1.50 -19.15 -0.41
CA ARG A 68 -2.83 -19.74 -0.56
C ARG A 68 -3.18 -19.96 -2.02
N ALA A 69 -2.90 -19.00 -2.91
CA ALA A 69 -3.11 -19.16 -4.35
C ALA A 69 -2.37 -20.39 -4.89
N LYS A 70 -1.09 -20.54 -4.50
CA LYS A 70 -0.26 -21.71 -4.83
C LYS A 70 -0.86 -23.01 -4.28
N ALA A 71 -1.39 -23.00 -3.05
CA ALA A 71 -2.00 -24.18 -2.43
C ALA A 71 -3.37 -24.55 -3.02
N GLU A 72 -4.13 -23.56 -3.48
CA GLU A 72 -5.43 -23.73 -4.16
C GLU A 72 -5.24 -24.24 -5.62
N GLY A 73 -4.01 -24.26 -6.13
CA GLY A 73 -3.71 -24.69 -7.51
C GLY A 73 -4.23 -23.70 -8.54
N ALA A 74 -4.27 -22.41 -8.18
CA ALA A 74 -4.70 -21.35 -9.08
C ALA A 74 -3.63 -21.16 -10.17
N GLU A 75 -3.98 -21.45 -11.42
CA GLU A 75 -3.06 -21.35 -12.55
C GLU A 75 -3.10 -19.94 -13.19
N PRO A 76 -1.99 -19.47 -13.79
CA PRO A 76 -1.98 -18.25 -14.58
C PRO A 76 -3.14 -18.17 -15.60
N GLY A 77 -3.86 -17.05 -15.59
CA GLY A 77 -5.03 -16.81 -16.43
C GLY A 77 -6.37 -17.25 -15.84
N ASP A 78 -6.39 -18.00 -14.72
CA ASP A 78 -7.64 -18.36 -14.04
C ASP A 78 -8.20 -17.20 -13.20
N LEU A 79 -9.51 -17.21 -12.98
CA LEU A 79 -10.21 -16.20 -12.17
C LEU A 79 -9.66 -16.14 -10.73
N ASP A 80 -9.43 -17.32 -10.14
CA ASP A 80 -8.93 -17.42 -8.76
C ASP A 80 -7.49 -16.91 -8.66
N HIS A 81 -6.66 -17.14 -9.69
CA HIS A 81 -5.31 -16.58 -9.77
C HIS A 81 -5.38 -15.05 -9.86
N ALA A 82 -6.16 -14.51 -10.81
CA ALA A 82 -6.31 -13.07 -10.97
C ALA A 82 -6.86 -12.38 -9.70
N PHE A 83 -7.82 -13.01 -9.01
CA PHE A 83 -8.38 -12.46 -7.78
C PHE A 83 -7.35 -12.45 -6.63
N ARG A 84 -6.62 -13.55 -6.44
CA ARG A 84 -5.58 -13.65 -5.41
C ARG A 84 -4.42 -12.70 -5.67
N THR A 85 -4.01 -12.59 -6.94
CA THR A 85 -2.97 -11.66 -7.39
C THR A 85 -3.41 -10.21 -7.21
N GLY A 86 -4.64 -9.85 -7.57
CA GLY A 86 -5.16 -8.51 -7.30
C GLY A 86 -5.25 -8.19 -5.80
N GLN A 87 -5.63 -9.18 -4.99
CA GLN A 87 -5.69 -9.06 -3.53
C GLN A 87 -4.30 -8.81 -2.92
N SER A 88 -3.27 -9.56 -3.33
CA SER A 88 -1.90 -9.35 -2.85
C SER A 88 -1.30 -8.05 -3.37
N TYR A 89 -1.53 -7.72 -4.64
CA TYR A 89 -1.05 -6.50 -5.31
C TYR A 89 -1.61 -5.23 -4.65
N GLY A 90 -2.91 -5.20 -4.35
CA GLY A 90 -3.51 -4.04 -3.68
C GLY A 90 -2.89 -3.74 -2.32
N VAL A 91 -2.57 -4.77 -1.53
CA VAL A 91 -1.92 -4.59 -0.23
C VAL A 91 -0.43 -4.26 -0.38
N SER A 92 0.26 -4.82 -1.38
CA SER A 92 1.65 -4.46 -1.65
C SER A 92 1.79 -3.02 -2.15
N CYS A 93 0.81 -2.48 -2.87
CA CYS A 93 0.79 -1.05 -3.23
C CYS A 93 0.67 -0.15 -2.01
N VAL A 94 -0.17 -0.51 -1.02
CA VAL A 94 -0.29 0.27 0.23
C VAL A 94 1.00 0.24 1.03
N LEU A 95 1.68 -0.91 1.09
CA LEU A 95 3.00 -1.00 1.72
C LEU A 95 3.99 -0.06 0.99
N ASN A 96 4.13 -0.24 -0.32
CA ASN A 96 5.23 0.35 -1.08
C ASN A 96 5.04 1.80 -1.53
N HIS A 97 3.80 2.31 -1.56
CA HIS A 97 3.52 3.66 -2.07
C HIS A 97 2.89 4.57 -1.03
N LEU A 98 2.60 4.03 0.16
CA LEU A 98 2.04 4.81 1.25
C LEU A 98 2.88 4.65 2.52
N ILE A 99 3.20 3.42 2.92
CA ILE A 99 3.93 3.19 4.17
C ILE A 99 5.44 3.38 3.97
N ASP A 100 6.01 2.96 2.85
CA ASP A 100 7.45 3.10 2.56
C ASP A 100 7.90 4.58 2.41
N ASP A 101 6.98 5.49 2.10
CA ASP A 101 7.24 6.94 2.11
C ASP A 101 7.50 7.51 3.51
N LEU A 102 7.21 6.73 4.58
CA LEU A 102 7.47 7.13 5.96
C LEU A 102 8.94 6.90 6.32
N VAL A 103 9.62 7.98 6.70
CA VAL A 103 11.01 7.94 7.14
C VAL A 103 11.08 7.48 8.60
N ASP A 104 11.87 6.43 8.83
CA ASP A 104 12.24 5.99 10.17
C ASP A 104 13.17 7.02 10.84
N PRO A 105 12.75 7.66 11.96
CA PRO A 105 13.61 8.60 12.67
C PRO A 105 14.80 7.91 13.37
N ASN A 106 14.75 6.58 13.55
CA ASN A 106 15.76 5.79 14.25
C ASN A 106 16.62 5.00 13.26
N SER A 107 17.51 5.70 12.55
CA SER A 107 18.48 5.12 11.62
C SER A 107 19.13 3.83 12.16
N GLY A 108 18.73 2.67 11.62
CA GLY A 108 19.20 1.35 12.04
C GLY A 108 18.13 0.38 12.56
N SER A 109 16.84 0.73 12.49
CA SER A 109 15.76 -0.20 12.85
C SER A 109 15.51 -1.28 11.79
N ILE A 110 14.73 -2.30 12.17
CA ILE A 110 14.24 -3.37 11.28
C ILE A 110 13.42 -2.84 10.09
N LEU A 111 12.98 -1.57 10.11
CA LEU A 111 12.17 -0.96 9.07
C LEU A 111 12.86 -0.94 7.70
N ALA A 112 14.16 -0.67 7.65
CA ALA A 112 14.90 -0.73 6.38
C ALA A 112 14.94 -2.14 5.78
N SER A 113 15.01 -3.17 6.63
CA SER A 113 14.94 -4.56 6.17
C SER A 113 13.51 -5.00 5.79
N LEU A 114 12.50 -4.37 6.40
CA LEU A 114 11.10 -4.59 6.04
C LEU A 114 10.74 -3.92 4.71
N ASP A 115 11.29 -2.74 4.44
CA ASP A 115 11.21 -2.00 3.18
C ASP A 115 11.86 -2.78 2.02
N GLU A 116 13.10 -3.26 2.20
CA GLU A 116 13.73 -4.12 1.18
C GLU A 116 12.94 -5.41 0.94
N PHE A 117 12.32 -5.95 2.00
CA PHE A 117 11.46 -7.13 1.87
C PHE A 117 10.15 -6.83 1.15
N SER A 118 9.48 -5.70 1.42
CA SER A 118 8.25 -5.31 0.70
C SER A 118 8.53 -5.06 -0.78
N ASP A 119 9.62 -4.38 -1.12
CA ASP A 119 10.09 -4.18 -2.49
C ASP A 119 10.23 -5.51 -3.22
N SER A 120 10.91 -6.47 -2.59
CA SER A 120 11.06 -7.81 -3.15
C SER A 120 9.72 -8.50 -3.36
N LEU A 121 8.79 -8.39 -2.40
CA LEU A 121 7.46 -8.98 -2.51
C LEU A 121 6.65 -8.33 -3.62
N HIS A 122 6.66 -7.00 -3.69
CA HIS A 122 5.90 -6.24 -4.67
C HIS A 122 6.34 -6.62 -6.09
N ASN A 123 7.66 -6.67 -6.33
CA ASN A 123 8.20 -7.09 -7.62
C ASN A 123 7.82 -8.54 -8.00
N GLU A 124 7.77 -9.48 -7.05
CA GLU A 124 7.27 -10.85 -7.30
C GLU A 124 5.77 -10.85 -7.65
N ILE A 125 4.99 -9.95 -7.08
CA ILE A 125 3.55 -9.83 -7.36
C ILE A 125 3.33 -9.18 -8.72
N THR A 126 4.13 -8.19 -9.11
CA THR A 126 4.06 -7.56 -10.44
C THR A 126 4.23 -8.58 -11.56
N SER A 127 5.13 -9.58 -11.41
CA SER A 127 5.21 -10.66 -12.41
C SER A 127 3.94 -11.52 -12.45
N GLN A 128 3.29 -11.76 -11.30
CA GLN A 128 2.01 -12.48 -11.26
C GLN A 128 0.85 -11.66 -11.85
N VAL A 129 0.88 -10.33 -11.73
CA VAL A 129 -0.08 -9.39 -12.31
C VAL A 129 -0.03 -9.48 -13.85
N ASP A 130 1.17 -9.51 -14.43
CA ASP A 130 1.37 -9.73 -15.87
C ASP A 130 0.83 -11.09 -16.32
N GLU A 131 1.18 -12.16 -15.59
CA GLU A 131 0.67 -13.53 -15.84
C GLU A 131 -0.86 -13.63 -15.72
N ALA A 132 -1.47 -12.85 -14.84
CA ALA A 132 -2.93 -12.76 -14.68
C ALA A 132 -3.60 -11.87 -15.74
N GLY A 133 -2.84 -11.17 -16.59
CA GLY A 133 -3.36 -10.25 -17.60
C GLY A 133 -3.98 -8.98 -17.00
N LEU A 134 -3.60 -8.60 -15.78
CA LEU A 134 -4.05 -7.38 -15.11
C LEU A 134 -3.23 -6.19 -15.64
N THR A 135 -3.90 -5.23 -16.30
CA THR A 135 -3.22 -4.16 -17.07
C THR A 135 -3.55 -2.73 -16.63
N VAL A 136 -4.33 -2.57 -15.55
CA VAL A 136 -4.74 -1.24 -15.07
C VAL A 136 -3.72 -0.73 -14.06
N GLU A 137 -2.99 0.33 -14.45
CA GLU A 137 -2.12 1.13 -13.56
C GLU A 137 -1.17 0.26 -12.71
N VAL A 138 -0.43 -0.63 -13.37
CA VAL A 138 0.56 -1.48 -12.71
C VAL A 138 1.81 -0.63 -12.42
N LEU A 139 2.19 -0.57 -11.16
CA LEU A 139 3.31 0.18 -10.63
C LEU A 139 4.41 -0.79 -10.20
N ASP A 140 5.65 -0.34 -10.30
CA ASP A 140 6.77 -0.99 -9.63
C ASP A 140 6.79 -0.65 -8.15
N ALA A 141 7.69 -1.28 -7.40
CA ALA A 141 7.85 -1.04 -5.97
C ALA A 141 8.16 0.43 -5.60
N LYS A 142 8.54 1.28 -6.56
CA LYS A 142 8.83 2.71 -6.37
C LYS A 142 7.68 3.61 -6.83
N GLY A 143 6.57 3.03 -7.26
CA GLY A 143 5.38 3.76 -7.69
C GLY A 143 5.47 4.26 -9.13
N ASP A 144 6.45 3.79 -9.91
CA ASP A 144 6.58 4.12 -11.33
C ASP A 144 5.78 3.12 -12.19
N MET A 145 5.11 3.62 -13.23
CA MET A 145 4.34 2.78 -14.17
C MET A 145 5.23 1.82 -14.96
N ILE A 146 4.78 0.56 -15.10
CA ILE A 146 5.43 -0.51 -15.88
C ILE A 146 4.74 -0.74 -17.23
#